data_AF-A0A9E2GGU1-F1
#
_entry.id   AF-A0A9E2GGU1-F1
#
_cell.length_a   1.000
_cell.length_b   1.000
_cell.length_c   1.000
_cell.angle_alpha   90.00
_cell.angle_beta   90.00
_cell.angle_gamma   90.00
#
_symmetry.space_group_name_H-M   'P 1'
#
loop_
_entity.id
_entity.type
_entity.pdbx_description
1 polymer ?
#
loop_
_entity_poly.entity_id
_entity_poly.type
_entity_poly.pdbx_seq_one_letter_code
_entity_poly.pdbx_strand_id
1 'polypeptide(L)'
;MEERRQLTRVEELTYEVKIEQVMTTDVLTVTPETMMSEAKELLRNRRISGMPVVEKGRLAGVISTEDIITTLELGKDVAVREKIGHPVRTCFADEPLAQAIRRFDMYGYGRYPVVNRRGRLVDIITQGDIIHGLLRALEADYHEEETLKHEASYLLEHVDSERTRLFLSYRVRARDFVHAGDAARQIKRALVRLGAHPQAVRRMAIATFEAETNIIIHSNGGRIAVLIQPSAIRVRATDTGPGIPDVDLAMQPGFSTAPDWVREMGFGSGMGLANIRRCASTMHLASIPGRKTCLEYTVIPEKSIALREQLTRSQNDFTRNRRPIIANGKDRPAQIDEPG
;
A
#
# COMPACT_ATOMS: atom_id res chain seq x y z
N MET A 1 14.87 -23.19 10.22
CA MET A 1 14.31 -22.40 9.09
C MET A 1 13.24 -21.53 9.68
N GLU A 2 13.42 -20.22 9.66
CA GLU A 2 12.41 -19.28 10.16
C GLU A 2 11.26 -19.27 9.14
N GLU A 3 10.10 -19.76 9.56
CA GLU A 3 8.89 -19.83 8.72
C GLU A 3 8.58 -18.41 8.23
N ARG A 4 8.63 -18.18 6.91
CA ARG A 4 8.25 -16.89 6.34
C ARG A 4 6.78 -16.66 6.61
N ARG A 5 6.49 -15.82 7.60
CA ARG A 5 5.13 -15.34 7.90
C ARG A 5 4.48 -14.85 6.60
N GLN A 6 3.33 -15.43 6.27
CA GLN A 6 2.56 -15.03 5.10
C GLN A 6 2.11 -13.58 5.25
N LEU A 7 2.31 -12.78 4.20
CA LEU A 7 1.76 -11.42 4.16
C LEU A 7 0.25 -11.51 3.95
N THR A 8 -0.46 -10.75 4.76
CA THR A 8 -1.92 -10.65 4.71
C THR A 8 -2.37 -9.62 3.67
N ARG A 9 -3.63 -9.71 3.24
CA ARG A 9 -4.21 -8.68 2.37
C ARG A 9 -4.28 -7.31 3.06
N VAL A 10 -4.56 -7.31 4.37
CA VAL A 10 -4.60 -6.08 5.17
C VAL A 10 -3.25 -5.38 5.15
N GLU A 11 -2.15 -6.10 5.39
CA GLU A 11 -0.80 -5.52 5.34
C GLU A 11 -0.50 -4.90 3.97
N GLU A 12 -0.88 -5.55 2.88
CA GLU A 12 -0.73 -5.00 1.53
C GLU A 12 -1.52 -3.69 1.34
N LEU A 13 -2.80 -3.69 1.72
CA LEU A 13 -3.68 -2.52 1.56
C LEU A 13 -3.15 -1.29 2.30
N THR A 14 -2.47 -1.47 3.44
CA THR A 14 -1.87 -0.32 4.15
C THR A 14 -0.84 0.45 3.32
N TYR A 15 -0.19 -0.19 2.34
CA TYR A 15 0.76 0.49 1.43
C TYR A 15 0.07 1.11 0.21
N GLU A 16 -1.16 0.72 -0.09
CA GLU A 16 -1.89 1.14 -1.28
C GLU A 16 -2.85 2.30 -0.99
N VAL A 17 -3.58 2.17 0.10
CA VAL A 17 -4.56 3.14 0.57
C VAL A 17 -3.84 4.35 1.14
N LYS A 18 -4.19 5.53 0.65
CA LYS A 18 -3.72 6.82 1.15
C LYS A 18 -4.55 7.32 2.32
N ILE A 19 -3.95 8.15 3.17
CA ILE A 19 -4.63 8.76 4.33
C ILE A 19 -5.88 9.53 3.91
N GLU A 20 -5.81 10.27 2.80
CA GLU A 20 -6.95 11.03 2.28
C GLU A 20 -8.16 10.18 1.90
N GLN A 21 -7.98 8.88 1.68
CA GLN A 21 -9.05 7.96 1.31
C GLN A 21 -9.77 7.38 2.53
N VAL A 22 -9.19 7.51 3.73
CA VAL A 22 -9.75 6.94 4.97
C VAL A 22 -10.22 8.00 5.95
N MET A 23 -9.70 9.22 5.86
CA MET A 23 -10.06 10.33 6.73
C MET A 23 -11.54 10.72 6.60
N THR A 24 -12.12 11.21 7.69
CA THR A 24 -13.51 11.68 7.74
C THR A 24 -13.51 13.21 7.84
N THR A 25 -13.97 13.88 6.80
CA THR A 25 -13.95 15.34 6.72
C THR A 25 -15.00 15.99 7.62
N ASP A 26 -14.58 16.63 8.72
CA ASP A 26 -15.29 17.70 9.45
C ASP A 26 -14.46 18.10 10.69
N VAL A 27 -13.34 18.79 10.46
CA VAL A 27 -12.42 19.13 11.55
C VAL A 27 -12.84 20.41 12.25
N LEU A 28 -13.22 20.28 13.52
CA LEU A 28 -13.36 21.45 14.38
C LEU A 28 -11.98 22.00 14.76
N THR A 29 -11.76 23.27 14.45
CA THR A 29 -10.51 23.98 14.72
C THR A 29 -10.74 25.21 15.60
N VAL A 30 -9.72 25.60 16.36
CA VAL A 30 -9.67 26.88 17.09
C VAL A 30 -8.55 27.77 16.57
N THR A 31 -8.54 29.04 16.94
CA THR A 31 -7.46 29.98 16.59
C THR A 31 -6.52 30.18 17.78
N PRO A 32 -5.28 30.69 17.58
CA PRO A 32 -4.38 31.01 18.69
C PRO A 32 -4.97 32.00 19.71
N GLU A 33 -5.91 32.85 19.28
CA GLU A 33 -6.59 33.86 20.10
C GLU A 33 -7.85 33.33 20.81
N THR A 34 -8.31 32.12 20.48
CA THR A 34 -9.47 31.50 21.15
C THR A 34 -9.15 31.30 22.63
N MET A 35 -10.11 31.61 23.51
CA MET A 35 -9.92 31.45 24.96
C MET A 35 -10.02 29.99 25.39
N MET A 36 -9.30 29.60 26.44
CA MET A 36 -9.34 28.23 26.97
C MET A 36 -10.75 27.80 27.41
N SER A 37 -11.51 28.72 28.01
CA SER A 37 -12.91 28.50 28.38
C SER A 37 -13.81 28.18 27.17
N GLU A 38 -13.62 28.90 26.07
CA GLU A 38 -14.34 28.68 24.80
C GLU A 38 -13.94 27.34 24.16
N ALA A 39 -12.62 27.05 24.12
CA ALA A 39 -12.12 25.77 23.63
C ALA A 39 -12.66 24.59 24.44
N LYS A 40 -12.83 24.75 25.76
CA LYS A 40 -13.43 23.72 26.64
C LYS A 40 -14.86 23.42 26.23
N GLU A 41 -15.66 24.46 26.01
CA GLU A 41 -17.06 24.32 25.60
C GLU A 41 -17.17 23.63 24.23
N LEU A 42 -16.28 23.98 23.30
CA LEU A 42 -16.19 23.33 21.99
C LEU A 42 -15.86 21.83 22.10
N LEU A 43 -14.84 21.45 22.90
CA LEU A 43 -14.50 20.05 23.14
C LEU A 43 -15.67 19.27 23.74
N ARG A 44 -16.32 19.85 24.76
CA ARG A 44 -17.46 19.24 25.47
C ARG A 44 -18.66 19.03 24.56
N ASN A 45 -19.05 20.07 23.81
CA ASN A 45 -20.25 20.04 22.96
C ASN A 45 -20.08 19.09 21.78
N ARG A 46 -18.86 18.97 21.24
CA ARG A 46 -18.55 18.03 20.15
C ARG A 46 -18.10 16.65 20.62
N ARG A 47 -17.98 16.42 21.93
CA ARG A 47 -17.52 15.15 22.53
C ARG A 47 -16.18 14.68 21.96
N ILE A 48 -15.26 15.62 21.76
CA ILE A 48 -13.91 15.35 21.25
C ILE A 48 -12.88 15.69 22.33
N SER A 49 -11.73 14.99 22.32
CA SER A 49 -10.68 15.18 23.33
C SER A 49 -9.52 16.08 22.90
N GLY A 50 -9.61 16.68 21.72
CA GLY A 50 -8.62 17.65 21.25
C GLY A 50 -8.95 18.22 19.87
N MET A 51 -8.39 19.39 19.57
CA MET A 51 -8.64 20.15 18.35
C MET A 51 -7.33 20.74 17.80
N PRO A 52 -7.16 20.81 16.47
CA PRO A 52 -6.11 21.58 15.85
C PRO A 52 -6.31 23.07 16.08
N VAL A 53 -5.20 23.76 16.32
CA VAL A 53 -5.13 25.22 16.36
C VAL A 53 -4.63 25.69 15.00
N VAL A 54 -5.40 26.54 14.33
CA VAL A 54 -5.13 26.99 12.96
C VAL A 54 -5.00 28.50 12.92
N GLU A 55 -3.92 28.98 12.30
CA GLU A 55 -3.70 30.39 12.02
C GLU A 55 -3.55 30.59 10.50
N LYS A 56 -4.40 31.45 9.91
CA LYS A 56 -4.37 31.73 8.46
C LYS A 56 -4.38 30.46 7.58
N GLY A 57 -5.11 29.43 8.02
CA GLY A 57 -5.22 28.15 7.34
C GLY A 57 -3.99 27.22 7.46
N ARG A 58 -2.99 27.58 8.27
CA ARG A 58 -1.84 26.74 8.63
C ARG A 58 -2.02 26.17 10.02
N LEU A 59 -1.57 24.93 10.21
CA LEU A 59 -1.56 24.31 11.53
C LEU A 59 -0.53 25.03 12.41
N ALA A 60 -1.00 25.63 13.50
CA ALA A 60 -0.18 26.30 14.51
C ALA A 60 0.07 25.40 15.73
N GLY A 61 -0.85 24.51 16.06
CA GLY A 61 -0.80 23.72 17.28
C GLY A 61 -1.90 22.66 17.36
N VAL A 62 -1.93 21.93 18.47
CA VAL A 62 -3.07 21.10 18.90
C VAL A 62 -3.32 21.44 20.36
N ILE A 63 -4.60 21.50 20.73
CA ILE A 63 -5.03 21.61 22.12
C ILE A 63 -5.81 20.35 22.51
N SER A 64 -5.50 19.78 23.67
CA SER A 64 -6.18 18.61 24.21
C SER A 64 -7.04 18.95 25.43
N THR A 65 -7.93 18.03 25.83
CA THR A 65 -8.66 18.14 27.10
C THR A 65 -7.72 18.30 28.30
N GLU A 66 -6.58 17.61 28.30
CA GLU A 66 -5.58 17.70 29.38
C GLU A 66 -4.97 19.10 29.46
N ASP A 67 -4.66 19.73 28.32
CA ASP A 67 -4.17 21.11 28.28
C ASP A 67 -5.18 22.08 28.87
N ILE A 68 -6.46 21.86 28.60
CA ILE A 68 -7.56 22.67 29.13
C ILE A 68 -7.71 22.47 30.64
N ILE A 69 -7.73 21.21 31.11
CA ILE A 69 -7.86 20.89 32.54
C ILE A 69 -6.71 21.54 33.32
N THR A 70 -5.47 21.25 32.92
CA THR A 70 -4.27 21.75 33.62
C THR A 70 -4.18 23.27 33.64
N THR A 71 -4.69 23.95 32.61
CA THR A 71 -4.67 25.42 32.55
C THR A 71 -5.78 26.06 33.37
N LEU A 72 -7.00 25.55 33.28
CA LEU A 72 -8.16 26.12 33.98
C LEU A 72 -8.16 25.82 35.49
N GLU A 73 -7.56 24.70 35.92
CA GLU A 73 -7.37 24.40 37.35
C GLU A 73 -6.48 25.44 38.06
N LEU A 74 -5.60 26.12 37.32
CA LEU A 74 -4.78 27.22 37.84
C LEU A 74 -5.56 28.55 37.95
N GLY A 75 -6.87 28.55 37.65
CA GLY A 75 -7.74 29.73 37.73
C GLY A 75 -7.49 30.78 36.64
N LYS A 76 -6.79 30.42 35.55
CA LYS A 76 -6.42 31.34 34.47
C LYS A 76 -7.17 30.98 33.19
N ASP A 77 -8.07 31.86 32.75
CA ASP A 77 -8.60 31.80 31.39
C ASP A 77 -7.70 32.63 30.48
N VAL A 78 -6.87 31.95 29.68
CA VAL A 78 -5.90 32.56 28.76
C VAL A 78 -6.20 32.16 27.33
N ALA A 79 -5.58 32.83 26.37
CA ALA A 79 -5.64 32.43 24.97
C ALA A 79 -4.89 31.11 24.75
N VAL A 80 -5.36 30.29 23.80
CA VAL A 80 -4.78 28.99 23.47
C VAL A 80 -3.29 29.09 23.17
N ARG A 81 -2.82 30.17 22.52
CA ARG A 81 -1.40 30.40 22.19
C ARG A 81 -0.44 30.29 23.37
N GLU A 82 -0.87 30.64 24.58
CA GLU A 82 -0.03 30.62 25.79
C GLU A 82 0.36 29.18 26.20
N LYS A 83 -0.33 28.17 25.66
CA LYS A 83 -0.10 26.75 25.96
C LYS A 83 0.49 25.96 24.78
N ILE A 84 0.43 26.48 23.54
CA ILE A 84 0.94 25.79 22.35
C ILE A 84 2.47 25.74 22.40
N GLY A 85 3.03 24.73 23.09
CA GLY A 85 4.47 24.66 23.38
C GLY A 85 5.25 23.62 22.57
N HIS A 86 4.62 22.86 21.68
CA HIS A 86 5.24 21.61 21.18
C HIS A 86 5.07 21.47 19.66
N PRO A 87 6.11 21.00 18.93
CA PRO A 87 5.98 20.65 17.52
C PRO A 87 4.92 19.56 17.37
N VAL A 88 3.86 19.90 16.65
CA VAL A 88 2.76 18.97 16.38
C VAL A 88 3.19 17.99 15.33
N ARG A 89 3.17 16.69 15.66
CA ARG A 89 3.38 15.65 14.67
C ARG A 89 2.18 15.59 13.74
N THR A 90 2.44 15.56 12.45
CA THR A 90 1.40 15.56 11.41
C THR A 90 1.56 14.38 10.46
N CYS A 91 0.47 14.09 9.75
CA CYS A 91 0.43 13.18 8.63
C CYS A 91 0.22 13.97 7.34
N PHE A 92 0.64 13.42 6.21
CA PHE A 92 0.34 13.99 4.90
C PHE A 92 -0.83 13.27 4.25
N ALA A 93 -1.78 14.01 3.68
CA ALA A 93 -2.98 13.44 3.07
C ALA A 93 -2.66 12.39 1.97
N ASP A 94 -1.61 12.62 1.18
CA ASP A 94 -1.21 11.81 0.04
C ASP A 94 -0.33 10.59 0.40
N GLU A 95 0.05 10.42 1.67
CA GLU A 95 0.90 9.32 2.10
C GLU A 95 0.12 8.01 2.35
N PRO A 96 0.76 6.83 2.25
CA PRO A 96 0.11 5.56 2.55
C PRO A 96 -0.29 5.41 4.02
N LEU A 97 -1.36 4.68 4.26
CA LEU A 97 -1.90 4.40 5.59
C LEU A 97 -0.90 3.69 6.52
N ALA A 98 -0.02 2.86 5.97
CA ALA A 98 1.07 2.22 6.69
C ALA A 98 1.94 3.25 7.44
N GLN A 99 2.04 4.47 6.91
CA GLN A 99 2.79 5.54 7.53
C GLN A 99 2.07 6.15 8.72
N ALA A 100 0.74 6.30 8.67
CA ALA A 100 -0.05 6.69 9.83
C ALA A 100 0.06 5.63 10.94
N ILE A 101 -0.14 4.35 10.60
CA ILE A 101 -0.06 3.22 11.55
C ILE A 101 1.29 3.24 12.28
N ARG A 102 2.41 3.40 11.55
CA ARG A 102 3.74 3.53 12.15
C ARG A 102 3.85 4.69 13.14
N ARG A 103 3.23 5.85 12.85
CA ARG A 103 3.24 6.98 13.79
C ARG A 103 2.41 6.68 15.04
N PHE A 104 1.26 6.03 14.89
CA PHE A 104 0.47 5.57 16.03
C PHE A 104 1.27 4.63 16.93
N ASP A 105 1.96 3.64 16.35
CA ASP A 105 2.78 2.68 17.10
C ASP A 105 3.99 3.34 17.78
N MET A 106 4.64 4.28 17.09
CA MET A 106 5.89 4.88 17.58
C MET A 106 5.69 5.90 18.71
N TYR A 107 4.64 6.71 18.63
CA TYR A 107 4.45 7.83 19.57
C TYR A 107 3.23 7.66 20.49
N GLY A 108 2.35 6.69 20.23
CA GLY A 108 1.20 6.40 21.08
C GLY A 108 0.11 7.48 21.10
N TYR A 109 0.16 8.48 20.21
CA TYR A 109 -0.86 9.52 20.14
C TYR A 109 -2.18 8.98 19.60
N GLY A 110 -3.31 9.38 20.18
CA GLY A 110 -4.63 8.91 19.75
C GLY A 110 -5.16 9.53 18.44
N ARG A 111 -4.54 10.61 17.96
CA ARG A 111 -4.93 11.31 16.72
C ARG A 111 -3.76 12.10 16.13
N TYR A 112 -3.77 12.32 14.83
CA TYR A 112 -2.80 13.15 14.12
C TYR A 112 -3.50 14.15 13.20
N PRO A 113 -3.15 15.45 13.24
CA PRO A 113 -3.55 16.37 12.19
C PRO A 113 -2.95 15.96 10.84
N VAL A 114 -3.80 15.96 9.82
CA VAL A 114 -3.45 15.68 8.43
C VAL A 114 -3.28 17.01 7.71
N VAL A 115 -2.12 17.23 7.13
CA VAL A 115 -1.79 18.44 6.37
C VAL A 115 -1.51 18.10 4.92
N ASN A 116 -1.69 19.08 4.03
CA ASN A 116 -1.14 18.97 2.68
C ASN A 116 0.35 19.34 2.67
N ARG A 117 1.01 19.13 1.53
CA ARG A 117 2.43 19.47 1.34
C ARG A 117 2.77 20.95 1.54
N ARG A 118 1.78 21.85 1.56
CA ARG A 118 1.97 23.29 1.84
C ARG A 118 1.87 23.63 3.34
N GLY A 119 1.62 22.63 4.20
CA GLY A 119 1.45 22.79 5.64
C GLY A 119 0.07 23.32 6.04
N ARG A 120 -0.92 23.28 5.13
CA ARG A 120 -2.30 23.62 5.48
C ARG A 120 -2.97 22.39 6.06
N LEU A 121 -3.72 22.57 7.14
CA LEU A 121 -4.57 21.53 7.70
C LEU A 121 -5.61 21.12 6.65
N VAL A 122 -5.73 19.81 6.46
CA VAL A 122 -6.73 19.17 5.60
C VAL A 122 -7.73 18.44 6.47
N ASP A 123 -7.25 17.62 7.42
CA ASP A 123 -8.12 16.80 8.25
C ASP A 123 -7.44 16.37 9.58
N ILE A 124 -8.03 15.45 10.32
CA ILE A 124 -7.43 14.65 11.39
C ILE A 124 -7.59 13.17 11.02
N ILE A 125 -6.63 12.34 11.41
CA ILE A 125 -6.75 10.89 11.36
C ILE A 125 -6.66 10.29 12.76
N THR A 126 -7.54 9.33 13.04
CA THR A 126 -7.58 8.52 14.27
C THR A 126 -7.39 7.04 13.95
N GLN A 127 -7.11 6.20 14.96
CA GLN A 127 -7.11 4.75 14.79
C GLN A 127 -8.47 4.21 14.31
N GLY A 128 -9.58 4.86 14.71
CA GLY A 128 -10.92 4.50 14.24
C GLY A 128 -11.09 4.71 12.73
N ASP A 129 -10.62 5.84 12.20
CA ASP A 129 -10.62 6.13 10.76
C ASP A 129 -9.81 5.09 9.99
N ILE A 130 -8.65 4.68 10.53
CA ILE A 130 -7.82 3.62 9.93
C ILE A 130 -8.60 2.30 9.83
N ILE A 131 -9.25 1.87 10.92
CA ILE A 131 -10.00 0.61 10.96
C ILE A 131 -11.17 0.65 9.96
N HIS A 132 -12.02 1.67 10.02
CA HIS A 132 -13.17 1.79 9.13
C HIS A 132 -12.74 2.00 7.67
N GLY A 133 -11.66 2.74 7.43
CA GLY A 133 -11.06 2.91 6.12
C GLY A 133 -10.55 1.61 5.52
N LEU A 134 -9.84 0.78 6.31
CA LEU A 134 -9.36 -0.52 5.87
C LEU A 134 -10.51 -1.50 5.58
N LEU A 135 -11.58 -1.49 6.38
CA LEU A 135 -12.76 -2.32 6.12
C LEU A 135 -13.40 -1.96 4.77
N ARG A 136 -13.63 -0.68 4.51
CA ARG A 136 -14.15 -0.20 3.21
C ARG A 136 -13.22 -0.55 2.06
N ALA A 137 -11.90 -0.45 2.26
CA ALA A 137 -10.92 -0.79 1.24
C ALA A 137 -10.90 -2.31 0.94
N LEU A 138 -11.07 -3.15 1.96
CA LEU A 138 -11.20 -4.61 1.79
C LEU A 138 -12.46 -4.98 1.00
N GLU A 139 -13.58 -4.34 1.30
CA GLU A 139 -14.85 -4.55 0.58
C GLU A 139 -14.71 -4.16 -0.90
N ALA A 140 -14.14 -2.98 -1.17
CA ALA A 140 -13.92 -2.51 -2.54
C ALA A 140 -12.98 -3.44 -3.32
N ASP A 141 -11.91 -3.89 -2.69
CA ASP A 141 -10.93 -4.79 -3.29
C ASP A 141 -11.51 -6.17 -3.61
N TYR A 142 -12.37 -6.70 -2.74
CA TYR A 142 -13.08 -7.96 -2.99
C TYR A 142 -13.90 -7.89 -4.28
N HIS A 143 -14.61 -6.78 -4.51
CA HIS A 143 -15.38 -6.55 -5.73
C HIS A 143 -14.49 -6.35 -6.97
N GLU A 144 -13.35 -5.69 -6.85
CA GLU A 144 -12.39 -5.53 -7.96
C GLU A 144 -11.78 -6.88 -8.37
N GLU A 145 -11.42 -7.73 -7.41
CA GLU A 145 -10.87 -9.06 -7.68
C GLU A 145 -11.90 -9.97 -8.37
N GLU A 146 -13.19 -9.86 -8.03
CA GLU A 146 -14.27 -10.55 -8.71
C GLU A 146 -14.36 -10.12 -10.18
N THR A 147 -14.24 -8.83 -10.48
CA THR A 147 -14.26 -8.31 -11.86
C THR A 147 -13.02 -8.77 -12.66
N LEU A 148 -11.83 -8.71 -12.05
CA LEU A 148 -10.58 -9.11 -12.71
C LEU A 148 -10.52 -10.61 -13.02
N LYS A 149 -11.13 -11.47 -12.20
CA LYS A 149 -11.27 -12.91 -12.51
C LYS A 149 -12.07 -13.15 -13.79
N HIS A 150 -13.03 -12.29 -14.11
CA HIS A 150 -13.80 -12.38 -15.35
C HIS A 150 -12.97 -11.90 -16.56
N GLU A 151 -12.20 -10.82 -16.44
CA GLU A 151 -11.41 -10.25 -17.55
C GLU A 151 -10.12 -11.02 -17.87
N ALA A 152 -9.45 -11.58 -16.85
CA ALA A 152 -8.18 -12.30 -17.01
C ALA A 152 -8.31 -13.54 -17.90
N SER A 153 -9.52 -14.05 -18.10
CA SER A 153 -9.80 -15.17 -19.01
C SER A 153 -9.39 -14.88 -20.47
N TYR A 154 -9.30 -13.63 -20.90
CA TYR A 154 -9.20 -13.30 -22.34
C TYR A 154 -7.82 -12.80 -22.83
N LEU A 155 -6.93 -12.32 -21.96
CA LEU A 155 -5.72 -11.59 -22.40
C LEU A 155 -4.48 -12.47 -22.65
N LEU A 156 -4.44 -13.70 -22.14
CA LEU A 156 -3.24 -14.55 -22.16
C LEU A 156 -3.41 -15.86 -22.92
N GLU A 157 -4.58 -16.11 -23.52
CA GLU A 157 -4.86 -17.36 -24.24
C GLU A 157 -4.02 -17.55 -25.52
N HIS A 158 -3.33 -16.52 -26.02
CA HIS A 158 -2.75 -16.52 -27.38
C HIS A 158 -1.23 -16.28 -27.46
N VAL A 159 -0.48 -16.30 -26.34
CA VAL A 159 0.99 -16.10 -26.36
C VAL A 159 1.72 -17.40 -26.08
N ASP A 160 2.11 -18.13 -27.14
CA ASP A 160 2.89 -19.36 -27.03
C ASP A 160 4.40 -19.08 -27.08
N SER A 161 5.05 -19.00 -25.91
CA SER A 161 6.52 -18.99 -25.84
C SER A 161 7.06 -19.56 -24.52
N GLU A 162 7.97 -20.54 -24.62
CA GLU A 162 8.73 -21.11 -23.50
C GLU A 162 9.60 -20.09 -22.75
N ARG A 163 9.79 -18.90 -23.33
CA ARG A 163 10.67 -17.85 -22.81
C ARG A 163 9.98 -16.49 -22.76
N THR A 164 8.66 -16.45 -22.51
CA THR A 164 7.97 -15.17 -22.31
C THR A 164 8.62 -14.43 -21.14
N ARG A 165 9.15 -13.25 -21.45
CA ARG A 165 9.76 -12.31 -20.51
C ARG A 165 9.06 -10.98 -20.69
N LEU A 166 8.39 -10.52 -19.64
CA LEU A 166 7.88 -9.15 -19.63
C LEU A 166 8.90 -8.27 -18.93
N PHE A 167 9.40 -7.27 -19.64
CA PHE A 167 10.29 -6.26 -19.08
C PHE A 167 9.52 -4.95 -18.88
N LEU A 168 9.41 -4.51 -17.64
CA LEU A 168 8.76 -3.27 -17.26
C LEU A 168 9.80 -2.32 -16.69
N SER A 169 9.61 -1.03 -16.90
CA SER A 169 10.56 -0.07 -16.37
C SER A 169 9.96 1.28 -16.06
N TYR A 170 10.27 1.77 -14.88
CA TYR A 170 9.66 2.94 -14.26
C TYR A 170 10.73 3.91 -13.82
N ARG A 171 10.54 5.19 -14.14
CA ARG A 171 11.42 6.26 -13.67
C ARG A 171 10.94 6.73 -12.31
N VAL A 172 11.86 6.84 -11.36
CA VAL A 172 11.59 7.36 -10.01
C VAL A 172 12.30 8.70 -9.88
N ARG A 173 11.55 9.75 -9.55
CA ARG A 173 12.09 11.11 -9.40
C ARG A 173 12.47 11.36 -7.94
N ALA A 174 13.60 12.03 -7.72
CA ALA A 174 14.01 12.45 -6.38
C ALA A 174 12.93 13.32 -5.75
N ARG A 175 12.65 13.11 -4.46
CA ARG A 175 11.73 13.95 -3.67
C ARG A 175 10.29 14.02 -4.20
N ASP A 176 9.91 13.13 -5.12
CA ASP A 176 8.54 13.06 -5.68
C ASP A 176 7.65 12.18 -4.79
N PHE A 177 7.36 12.66 -3.58
CA PHE A 177 6.56 11.92 -2.60
C PHE A 177 5.09 11.78 -2.99
N VAL A 178 4.59 12.62 -3.90
CA VAL A 178 3.19 12.60 -4.37
C VAL A 178 2.90 11.32 -5.18
N HIS A 179 3.87 10.90 -5.99
CA HIS A 179 3.77 9.71 -6.84
C HIS A 179 4.44 8.48 -6.21
N ALA A 180 4.73 8.52 -4.90
CA ALA A 180 5.31 7.38 -4.20
C ALA A 180 4.38 6.15 -4.29
N GLY A 181 4.98 5.00 -4.66
CA GLY A 181 4.28 3.73 -4.81
C GLY A 181 3.66 3.49 -6.19
N ASP A 182 3.75 4.44 -7.13
CA ASP A 182 3.14 4.28 -8.46
C ASP A 182 3.76 3.14 -9.26
N ALA A 183 5.09 2.95 -9.15
CA ALA A 183 5.74 1.79 -9.77
C ALA A 183 5.22 0.48 -9.15
N ALA A 184 5.13 0.42 -7.82
CA ALA A 184 4.63 -0.74 -7.10
C ALA A 184 3.19 -1.12 -7.50
N ARG A 185 2.28 -0.14 -7.56
CA ARG A 185 0.88 -0.35 -7.99
C ARG A 185 0.79 -0.85 -9.43
N GLN A 186 1.58 -0.28 -10.34
CA GLN A 186 1.59 -0.71 -11.75
C GLN A 186 2.15 -2.13 -11.92
N ILE A 187 3.22 -2.48 -11.20
CA ILE A 187 3.79 -3.83 -11.19
C ILE A 187 2.78 -4.82 -10.63
N LYS A 188 2.10 -4.49 -9.52
CA LYS A 188 1.02 -5.31 -8.96
C LYS A 188 -0.06 -5.58 -10.01
N ARG A 189 -0.60 -4.54 -10.65
CA ARG A 189 -1.63 -4.69 -11.70
C ARG A 189 -1.17 -5.59 -12.83
N ALA A 190 0.08 -5.45 -13.27
CA ALA A 190 0.66 -6.34 -14.28
C ALA A 190 0.71 -7.79 -13.79
N LEU A 191 1.18 -8.04 -12.57
CA LEU A 191 1.27 -9.39 -12.00
C LEU A 191 -0.11 -10.05 -11.80
N VAL A 192 -1.12 -9.29 -11.33
CA VAL A 192 -2.49 -9.78 -11.19
C VAL A 192 -3.07 -10.17 -12.56
N ARG A 193 -2.88 -9.32 -13.58
CA ARG A 193 -3.29 -9.62 -14.96
C ARG A 193 -2.58 -10.83 -15.56
N LEU A 194 -1.34 -11.09 -15.13
CA LEU A 194 -0.56 -12.27 -15.50
C LEU A 194 -0.93 -13.53 -14.70
N GLY A 195 -1.94 -13.48 -13.82
CA GLY A 195 -2.34 -14.63 -13.01
C GLY A 195 -1.29 -15.05 -11.98
N ALA A 196 -0.43 -14.12 -11.53
CA ALA A 196 0.55 -14.42 -10.50
C ALA A 196 -0.14 -14.74 -9.16
N HIS A 197 0.46 -15.65 -8.39
CA HIS A 197 -0.09 -16.05 -7.09
C HIS A 197 -0.18 -14.85 -6.13
N PRO A 198 -1.27 -14.68 -5.35
CA PRO A 198 -1.46 -13.52 -4.47
C PRO A 198 -0.31 -13.25 -3.50
N GLN A 199 0.34 -14.29 -2.96
CA GLN A 199 1.52 -14.11 -2.10
C GLN A 199 2.71 -13.48 -2.86
N ALA A 200 2.92 -13.85 -4.12
CA ALA A 200 3.98 -13.25 -4.94
C ALA A 200 3.66 -11.79 -5.27
N VAL A 201 2.39 -11.49 -5.59
CA VAL A 201 1.90 -10.14 -5.84
C VAL A 201 2.12 -9.24 -4.61
N ARG A 202 1.69 -9.69 -3.42
CA ARG A 202 1.87 -8.98 -2.14
C ARG A 202 3.33 -8.65 -1.85
N ARG A 203 4.18 -9.67 -1.91
CA ARG A 203 5.63 -9.53 -1.67
C ARG A 203 6.26 -8.55 -2.65
N MET A 204 5.86 -8.60 -3.92
CA MET A 204 6.34 -7.69 -4.95
C MET A 204 5.87 -6.25 -4.73
N ALA A 205 4.59 -6.04 -4.39
CA ALA A 205 4.05 -4.71 -4.14
C ALA A 205 4.80 -4.02 -2.99
N ILE A 206 4.91 -4.68 -1.84
CA ILE A 206 5.58 -4.11 -0.66
C ILE A 206 7.07 -3.88 -0.91
N ALA A 207 7.79 -4.87 -1.46
CA ALA A 207 9.22 -4.72 -1.72
C ALA A 207 9.52 -3.58 -2.71
N THR A 208 8.67 -3.44 -3.73
CA THR A 208 8.86 -2.38 -4.74
C THR A 208 8.53 -1.01 -4.16
N PHE A 209 7.50 -0.90 -3.32
CA PHE A 209 7.17 0.34 -2.64
C PHE A 209 8.34 0.85 -1.79
N GLU A 210 8.97 -0.04 -1.02
CA GLU A 210 10.11 0.30 -0.17
C GLU A 210 11.34 0.68 -1.01
N ALA A 211 11.60 -0.04 -2.11
CA ALA A 211 12.70 0.28 -3.02
C ALA A 211 12.50 1.65 -3.71
N GLU A 212 11.28 1.95 -4.14
CA GLU A 212 10.88 3.22 -4.74
C GLU A 212 11.06 4.37 -3.74
N THR A 213 10.57 4.19 -2.51
CA THR A 213 10.68 5.16 -1.43
C THR A 213 12.14 5.45 -1.07
N ASN A 214 12.99 4.43 -1.02
CA ASN A 214 14.42 4.61 -0.78
C ASN A 214 15.08 5.47 -1.86
N ILE A 215 14.72 5.29 -3.14
CA ILE A 215 15.22 6.13 -4.24
C ILE A 215 14.73 7.58 -4.10
N ILE A 216 13.45 7.79 -3.74
CA ILE A 216 12.87 9.13 -3.56
C ILE A 216 13.60 9.91 -2.46
N ILE A 217 13.95 9.24 -1.37
CA ILE A 217 14.52 9.85 -0.16
C ILE A 217 16.04 10.03 -0.26
N HIS A 218 16.76 8.95 -0.58
CA HIS A 218 18.21 8.86 -0.37
C HIS A 218 19.03 9.11 -1.64
N SER A 219 18.39 9.41 -2.77
CA SER A 219 19.06 9.58 -4.06
C SER A 219 18.57 10.80 -4.84
N ASN A 220 19.27 11.11 -5.93
CA ASN A 220 18.87 12.08 -6.95
C ASN A 220 17.90 11.46 -7.99
N GLY A 221 17.08 10.50 -7.57
CA GLY A 221 16.19 9.73 -8.43
C GLY A 221 16.85 8.44 -8.94
N GLY A 222 16.18 7.78 -9.88
CA GLY A 222 16.60 6.48 -10.36
C GLY A 222 15.59 5.79 -11.28
N ARG A 223 15.73 4.48 -11.38
CA ARG A 223 14.92 3.62 -12.24
C ARG A 223 14.66 2.28 -11.55
N ILE A 224 13.43 1.81 -11.64
CA ILE A 224 13.05 0.45 -11.28
C ILE A 224 12.83 -0.32 -12.58
N ALA A 225 13.56 -1.42 -12.75
CA ALA A 225 13.42 -2.34 -13.86
C ALA A 225 12.94 -3.69 -13.32
N VAL A 226 11.90 -4.24 -13.92
CA VAL A 226 11.31 -5.51 -13.51
C VAL A 226 11.34 -6.47 -14.69
N LEU A 227 11.86 -7.66 -14.45
CA LEU A 227 11.82 -8.79 -15.37
C LEU A 227 10.88 -9.84 -14.78
N ILE A 228 9.74 -10.04 -15.41
CA ILE A 228 8.74 -11.03 -15.01
C ILE A 228 8.92 -12.27 -15.89
N GLN A 229 9.12 -13.42 -15.23
CA GLN A 229 9.23 -14.74 -15.84
C GLN A 229 8.31 -15.71 -15.09
N PRO A 230 7.94 -16.86 -15.69
CA PRO A 230 7.03 -17.81 -15.04
C PRO A 230 7.50 -18.27 -13.66
N SER A 231 8.80 -18.55 -13.53
CA SER A 231 9.42 -19.10 -12.31
C SER A 231 10.07 -18.06 -11.39
N ALA A 232 10.17 -16.79 -11.82
CA ALA A 232 10.85 -15.76 -11.04
C ALA A 232 10.46 -14.34 -11.49
N ILE A 233 10.30 -13.45 -10.53
CA ILE A 233 10.15 -12.01 -10.77
C ILE A 233 11.40 -11.33 -10.21
N ARG A 234 12.19 -10.70 -11.08
CA ARG A 234 13.41 -9.99 -10.67
C ARG A 234 13.22 -8.50 -10.79
N VAL A 235 13.64 -7.77 -9.76
CA VAL A 235 13.66 -6.31 -9.74
C VAL A 235 15.08 -5.83 -9.60
N ARG A 236 15.43 -4.82 -10.39
CA ARG A 236 16.63 -4.01 -10.24
C ARG A 236 16.21 -2.57 -10.02
N ALA A 237 16.49 -2.05 -8.84
CA ALA A 237 16.34 -0.65 -8.48
C ALA A 237 17.72 0.01 -8.53
N THR A 238 17.91 0.97 -9.43
CA THR A 238 19.18 1.68 -9.60
C THR A 238 18.96 3.16 -9.39
N ASP A 239 19.81 3.76 -8.56
CA ASP A 239 19.71 5.16 -8.20
C ASP A 239 20.91 5.97 -8.73
N THR A 240 20.85 7.30 -8.63
CA THR A 240 21.94 8.22 -8.97
C THR A 240 22.33 9.07 -7.75
N GLY A 241 22.40 8.44 -6.58
CA GLY A 241 22.62 9.08 -5.27
C GLY A 241 24.09 9.08 -4.82
N PRO A 242 24.33 9.46 -3.54
CA PRO A 242 25.67 9.48 -2.93
C PRO A 242 26.15 8.08 -2.51
N GLY A 243 25.36 7.02 -2.72
CA GLY A 243 25.68 5.69 -2.25
C GLY A 243 25.48 5.55 -0.73
N ILE A 244 25.67 4.32 -0.24
CA ILE A 244 25.53 3.93 1.15
C ILE A 244 26.95 3.72 1.71
N PRO A 245 27.40 4.53 2.69
CA PRO A 245 28.71 4.39 3.33
C PRO A 245 28.97 3.02 3.94
N ASP A 246 27.98 2.51 4.67
CA ASP A 246 28.02 1.22 5.35
C ASP A 246 26.73 0.47 5.05
N VAL A 247 26.84 -0.56 4.22
CA VAL A 247 25.71 -1.37 3.77
C VAL A 247 25.17 -2.25 4.90
N ASP A 248 26.05 -2.78 5.75
CA ASP A 248 25.65 -3.67 6.84
C ASP A 248 24.85 -2.91 7.88
N LEU A 249 25.31 -1.70 8.23
CA LEU A 249 24.57 -0.78 9.09
C LEU A 249 23.23 -0.38 8.49
N ALA A 250 23.18 -0.09 7.19
CA ALA A 250 21.93 0.24 6.49
C ALA A 250 20.91 -0.90 6.46
N MET A 251 21.36 -2.15 6.60
CA MET A 251 20.49 -3.33 6.64
C MET A 251 19.92 -3.62 8.04
N GLN A 252 20.32 -2.87 9.06
CA GLN A 252 19.80 -2.99 10.42
C GLN A 252 18.44 -2.29 10.55
N PRO A 253 17.40 -2.99 11.05
CA PRO A 253 16.09 -2.39 11.28
C PRO A 253 16.19 -1.14 12.17
N GLY A 254 15.55 -0.05 11.75
CA GLY A 254 15.54 1.21 12.48
C GLY A 254 16.68 2.17 12.13
N PHE A 255 17.71 1.72 11.41
CA PHE A 255 18.78 2.60 10.96
C PHE A 255 18.35 3.41 9.73
N SER A 256 18.56 4.73 9.76
CA SER A 256 18.18 5.62 8.67
C SER A 256 19.09 6.84 8.59
N THR A 257 19.50 7.20 7.37
CA THR A 257 20.23 8.44 7.07
C THR A 257 19.32 9.56 6.59
N ALA A 258 17.99 9.39 6.71
CA ALA A 258 17.04 10.39 6.27
C ALA A 258 17.14 11.64 7.16
N PRO A 259 17.18 12.85 6.56
CA PRO A 259 17.19 14.08 7.34
C PRO A 259 15.87 14.25 8.12
N ASP A 260 15.90 15.04 9.20
CA ASP A 260 14.79 15.10 10.15
C ASP A 260 13.47 15.50 9.50
N TRP A 261 13.49 16.43 8.54
CA TRP A 261 12.29 16.80 7.79
C TRP A 261 11.68 15.61 7.01
N VAL A 262 12.46 14.63 6.54
CA VAL A 262 11.94 13.40 5.91
C VAL A 262 11.34 12.46 6.97
N ARG A 263 11.99 12.35 8.14
CA ARG A 263 11.49 11.54 9.27
C ARG A 263 10.20 12.10 9.85
N GLU A 264 10.09 13.42 9.93
CA GLU A 264 8.86 14.13 10.30
C GLU A 264 7.76 13.91 9.26
N MET A 265 8.11 13.80 7.97
CA MET A 265 7.20 13.31 6.92
C MET A 265 6.87 11.82 7.04
N GLY A 266 7.32 11.15 8.11
CA GLY A 266 7.06 9.74 8.41
C GLY A 266 7.97 8.77 7.64
N PHE A 267 8.61 9.24 6.58
CA PHE A 267 9.51 8.45 5.77
C PHE A 267 10.85 8.21 6.46
N GLY A 268 11.60 7.19 6.05
CA GLY A 268 12.95 6.98 6.60
C GLY A 268 12.96 6.51 8.06
N SER A 269 12.00 5.67 8.48
CA SER A 269 12.02 4.96 9.77
C SER A 269 13.12 3.88 9.88
N GLY A 270 13.86 3.64 8.79
CA GLY A 270 14.92 2.64 8.74
C GLY A 270 14.44 1.20 8.57
N MET A 271 13.17 1.00 8.23
CA MET A 271 12.60 -0.35 8.03
C MET A 271 12.63 -0.83 6.58
N GLY A 272 12.88 0.06 5.61
CA GLY A 272 12.65 -0.25 4.19
C GLY A 272 13.47 -1.43 3.67
N LEU A 273 14.79 -1.43 3.88
CA LEU A 273 15.65 -2.53 3.44
C LEU A 273 15.33 -3.86 4.16
N ALA A 274 14.95 -3.81 5.43
CA ALA A 274 14.52 -4.99 6.18
C ALA A 274 13.19 -5.55 5.64
N ASN A 275 12.24 -4.68 5.29
CA ASN A 275 10.96 -5.06 4.67
C ASN A 275 11.16 -5.70 3.29
N ILE A 276 12.07 -5.15 2.48
CA ILE A 276 12.47 -5.74 1.20
C ILE A 276 13.07 -7.13 1.43
N ARG A 277 14.02 -7.27 2.36
CA ARG A 277 14.65 -8.57 2.70
C ARG A 277 13.62 -9.61 3.12
N ARG A 278 12.62 -9.21 3.91
CA ARG A 278 11.51 -10.07 4.36
C ARG A 278 10.65 -10.56 3.18
N CYS A 279 10.41 -9.69 2.19
CA CYS A 279 9.59 -10.02 1.03
C CYS A 279 10.36 -10.78 -0.06
N ALA A 280 11.63 -10.47 -0.29
CA ALA A 280 12.45 -11.02 -1.37
C ALA A 280 12.88 -12.46 -1.09
N SER A 281 12.88 -13.35 -2.07
CA SER A 281 13.53 -14.69 -1.96
C SER A 281 15.05 -14.57 -1.94
N THR A 282 15.61 -13.68 -2.77
CA THR A 282 17.03 -13.33 -2.77
C THR A 282 17.15 -11.81 -2.84
N MET A 283 18.15 -11.23 -2.20
CA MET A 283 18.42 -9.80 -2.22
C MET A 283 19.92 -9.55 -2.28
N HIS A 284 20.35 -8.63 -3.13
CA HIS A 284 21.73 -8.18 -3.27
C HIS A 284 21.75 -6.66 -3.37
N LEU A 285 22.54 -6.02 -2.53
CA LEU A 285 22.67 -4.57 -2.47
C LEU A 285 24.12 -4.20 -2.74
N ALA A 286 24.37 -3.54 -3.87
CA ALA A 286 25.68 -3.00 -4.22
C ALA A 286 25.64 -1.49 -4.12
N SER A 287 26.49 -0.91 -3.29
CA SER A 287 26.65 0.54 -3.19
C SER A 287 28.11 0.91 -3.04
N ILE A 288 28.49 2.02 -3.64
CA ILE A 288 29.83 2.61 -3.48
C ILE A 288 29.61 4.06 -3.04
N PRO A 289 30.23 4.50 -1.93
CA PRO A 289 30.13 5.88 -1.49
C PRO A 289 30.59 6.87 -2.57
N GLY A 290 29.80 7.92 -2.77
CA GLY A 290 29.95 8.89 -3.85
C GLY A 290 29.46 8.43 -5.23
N ARG A 291 28.82 7.26 -5.34
CA ARG A 291 28.31 6.70 -6.61
C ARG A 291 26.90 6.11 -6.44
N LYS A 292 26.35 5.58 -7.53
CA LYS A 292 25.05 4.89 -7.57
C LYS A 292 24.96 3.72 -6.60
N THR A 293 23.77 3.54 -6.03
CA THR A 293 23.35 2.28 -5.39
C THR A 293 22.54 1.45 -6.39
N CYS A 294 22.76 0.13 -6.35
CA CYS A 294 22.00 -0.85 -7.11
C CYS A 294 21.48 -1.93 -6.15
N LEU A 295 20.17 -1.96 -5.98
CA LEU A 295 19.46 -3.00 -5.27
C LEU A 295 18.86 -3.99 -6.28
N GLU A 296 19.16 -5.26 -6.10
CA GLU A 296 18.54 -6.35 -6.84
C GLU A 296 17.83 -7.29 -5.88
N TYR A 297 16.61 -7.67 -6.22
CA TYR A 297 15.91 -8.71 -5.50
C TYR A 297 15.06 -9.57 -6.43
N THR A 298 14.82 -10.81 -6.00
CA THR A 298 13.98 -11.76 -6.72
C THR A 298 12.86 -12.23 -5.80
N VAL A 299 11.64 -12.31 -6.32
CA VAL A 299 10.52 -13.03 -5.69
C VAL A 299 10.26 -14.28 -6.53
N ILE A 300 10.45 -15.44 -5.89
CA ILE A 300 10.07 -16.73 -6.46
C ILE A 300 8.59 -16.97 -6.09
N PRO A 301 7.69 -17.12 -7.07
CA PRO A 301 6.30 -17.42 -6.82
C PRO A 301 6.12 -18.89 -6.41
N GLU A 302 5.14 -19.16 -5.54
CA GLU A 302 4.87 -20.53 -5.03
C GLU A 302 4.34 -21.46 -6.11
N LYS A 303 3.60 -20.89 -7.07
CA LYS A 303 3.17 -21.54 -8.30
C LYS A 303 3.77 -20.73 -9.45
N SER A 304 4.18 -21.41 -10.51
CA SER A 304 4.59 -20.70 -11.73
C SER A 304 3.50 -19.71 -12.11
N ILE A 305 3.90 -18.47 -12.41
CA ILE A 305 2.98 -17.50 -13.01
C ILE A 305 2.47 -18.17 -14.28
N ALA A 306 1.14 -18.24 -14.43
CA ALA A 306 0.50 -18.82 -15.57
C ALA A 306 0.76 -17.93 -16.79
N LEU A 307 1.93 -18.11 -17.38
CA LEU A 307 2.23 -17.66 -18.73
C LEU A 307 1.93 -18.79 -19.74
N ARG A 308 1.27 -19.89 -19.31
CA ARG A 308 0.97 -21.08 -20.13
C ARG A 308 -0.10 -22.04 -19.56
N GLU A 309 -0.66 -22.83 -20.50
CA GLU A 309 -1.17 -24.22 -20.38
C GLU A 309 -2.57 -24.50 -19.80
N GLN A 310 -3.60 -24.52 -20.67
CA GLN A 310 -4.85 -25.29 -20.46
C GLN A 310 -5.18 -26.29 -21.61
N LEU A 311 -4.26 -26.61 -22.52
CA LEU A 311 -4.57 -27.48 -23.66
C LEU A 311 -4.36 -29.00 -23.47
N THR A 312 -4.00 -29.49 -22.27
CA THR A 312 -3.83 -30.93 -22.03
C THR A 312 -4.77 -31.52 -20.97
N ARG A 313 -5.94 -30.92 -20.75
CA ARG A 313 -7.04 -31.57 -20.00
C ARG A 313 -8.34 -31.77 -20.75
N SER A 314 -8.49 -31.23 -21.97
CA SER A 314 -9.71 -31.45 -22.77
C SER A 314 -9.61 -32.57 -23.82
N GLN A 315 -8.41 -33.15 -24.08
CA GLN A 315 -8.27 -34.28 -24.99
C GLN A 315 -8.41 -35.67 -24.33
N ASN A 316 -8.30 -35.79 -23.00
CA ASN A 316 -8.46 -37.07 -22.31
C ASN A 316 -9.89 -37.37 -21.82
N ASP A 317 -10.79 -36.38 -21.80
CA ASP A 317 -12.21 -36.62 -21.46
C ASP A 317 -13.09 -36.94 -22.66
N PHE A 318 -12.60 -36.76 -23.89
CA PHE A 318 -13.35 -37.09 -25.11
C PHE A 318 -13.26 -38.56 -25.57
N THR A 319 -12.43 -39.39 -24.92
CA THR A 319 -12.29 -40.83 -25.26
C THR A 319 -12.91 -41.79 -24.23
N ARG A 320 -13.46 -41.29 -23.12
CA ARG A 320 -14.02 -42.16 -22.05
C ARG A 320 -15.54 -42.26 -21.98
N ASN A 321 -16.30 -41.49 -22.76
CA ASN A 321 -17.76 -41.54 -22.73
C ASN A 321 -18.38 -41.70 -24.14
N ARG A 322 -18.20 -42.87 -24.75
CA ARG A 322 -19.15 -43.37 -25.76
C ARG A 322 -19.90 -44.57 -25.18
N ARG A 323 -21.08 -44.31 -24.59
CA ARG A 323 -22.12 -45.34 -24.51
C ARG A 323 -22.75 -45.48 -25.90
N PRO A 324 -22.97 -46.70 -26.42
CA PRO A 324 -23.59 -46.88 -27.71
C PRO A 324 -25.07 -46.46 -27.64
N ILE A 325 -25.47 -45.53 -28.51
CA ILE A 325 -26.86 -45.23 -28.78
C ILE A 325 -27.37 -46.33 -29.71
N ILE A 326 -28.20 -47.24 -29.18
CA ILE A 326 -28.94 -48.21 -29.99
C ILE A 326 -30.13 -47.46 -30.61
N ALA A 327 -30.13 -47.35 -31.92
CA ALA A 327 -31.20 -46.75 -32.71
C ALA A 327 -32.42 -47.68 -32.75
N ASN A 328 -33.57 -47.21 -32.26
CA ASN A 328 -34.87 -47.84 -32.49
C ASN A 328 -35.49 -47.26 -33.77
N GLY A 329 -35.25 -47.93 -34.90
CA GLY A 329 -36.07 -47.76 -36.11
C GLY A 329 -37.23 -48.74 -36.07
N LYS A 330 -38.47 -48.24 -35.97
CA LYS A 330 -39.69 -49.02 -36.24
C LYS A 330 -40.24 -48.55 -37.58
N ASP A 331 -39.94 -49.31 -38.63
CA ASP A 331 -40.83 -49.47 -39.77
C ASP A 331 -41.76 -50.65 -39.49
N ARG A 332 -43.08 -50.43 -39.54
CA ARG A 332 -44.06 -51.49 -39.84
C ARG A 332 -45.13 -50.93 -40.78
N PRO A 333 -45.57 -51.72 -41.77
CA PRO A 333 -46.47 -51.26 -42.82
C PRO A 333 -47.95 -51.32 -42.39
N ALA A 334 -48.77 -50.62 -43.16
CA ALA A 334 -50.22 -50.50 -43.05
C ALA A 334 -50.99 -51.80 -43.34
N GLN A 335 -52.12 -51.99 -42.65
CA GLN A 335 -53.31 -52.81 -43.00
C GLN A 335 -54.45 -52.36 -42.06
N ILE A 336 -55.45 -51.58 -42.51
CA ILE A 336 -56.75 -51.91 -43.16
C ILE A 336 -57.83 -52.41 -42.15
N ASP A 337 -58.93 -51.64 -42.09
CA ASP A 337 -60.36 -51.93 -41.76
C ASP A 337 -60.74 -52.54 -40.38
N GLU A 338 -61.86 -52.25 -39.72
CA GLU A 338 -63.10 -51.46 -39.92
C GLU A 338 -63.79 -51.30 -38.52
N PRO A 339 -64.90 -50.53 -38.37
CA PRO A 339 -65.35 -49.95 -37.09
C PRO A 339 -66.42 -50.76 -36.33
N GLY A 340 -66.52 -50.49 -35.03
CA GLY A 340 -67.61 -50.92 -34.15
C GLY A 340 -67.55 -50.23 -32.81
#